data_AF-A0A939NVQ6-F1
#
_entry.id   AF-A0A939NVQ6-F1
#
_cell.length_a   1.000
_cell.length_b   1.000
_cell.length_c   1.000
_cell.angle_alpha   90.00
_cell.angle_beta   90.00
_cell.angle_gamma   90.00
#
_symmetry.space_group_name_H-M   'P 1'
#
loop_
_entity.id
_entity.type
_entity.pdbx_description
1 polymer ?
#
loop_
_entity_poly.entity_id
_entity_poly.type
_entity_poly.pdbx_seq_one_letter_code
_entity_poly.pdbx_strand_id
1 'polypeptide(L)'
;MTRRRYELTDQEWSIISPLLPNKPRGVPRVDDRRVLNGILWRHRHDRLDLCSRSPARGHGKKGDQDDGGMGRSRGGLTSKIHALVDAEGRPVTLRLTGGQIADCTEADALTDSLGEGDILLADKGYDSNAIRAKAAARKAWANIPPKANRTGSFSFSRWVYRQRNLVERFFNKIKQFRGIATRYDKRPENYLAAVKLVAARIWCQSL
;
A
#
# COMPACT_ATOMS: atom_id res chain seq x y z
N MET A 1 14.75 20.67 22.72
CA MET A 1 13.80 20.89 21.61
C MET A 1 12.93 19.66 21.43
N THR A 2 11.62 19.79 21.56
CA THR A 2 10.68 18.67 21.33
C THR A 2 10.64 18.35 19.85
N ARG A 3 11.14 17.18 19.47
CA ARG A 3 11.22 16.74 18.08
C ARG A 3 9.82 16.62 17.46
N ARG A 4 9.65 17.08 16.23
CA ARG A 4 8.31 17.07 15.60
C ARG A 4 7.98 15.66 15.15
N ARG A 5 6.70 15.27 15.26
CA ARG A 5 6.26 13.87 15.00
C ARG A 5 6.62 13.36 13.59
N TYR A 6 6.82 14.24 12.61
CA TYR A 6 7.13 13.90 11.21
C TYR A 6 8.63 13.78 10.91
N GLU A 7 9.51 14.20 11.81
CA GLU A 7 10.96 14.17 11.57
C GLU A 7 11.48 12.76 11.76
N LEU A 8 12.46 12.33 10.97
CA LEU A 8 13.11 11.02 11.10
C LEU A 8 14.06 10.99 12.31
N THR A 9 14.08 9.89 13.07
CA THR A 9 14.99 9.71 14.21
C THR A 9 16.39 9.45 13.68
N ASP A 10 17.43 9.60 14.50
CA ASP A 10 18.78 9.21 14.08
C ASP A 10 18.86 7.71 13.79
N GLN A 11 18.12 6.89 14.56
CA GLN A 11 17.97 5.46 14.32
C GLN A 11 17.22 5.17 13.00
N GLU A 12 16.06 5.77 12.76
CA GLU A 12 15.30 5.66 11.50
C GLU A 12 16.17 6.12 10.32
N TRP A 13 16.96 7.18 10.51
CA TRP A 13 17.86 7.72 9.50
C TRP A 13 19.02 6.77 9.19
N SER A 14 19.62 6.14 10.21
CA SER A 14 20.71 5.17 10.02
C SER A 14 20.29 3.97 9.16
N ILE A 15 19.01 3.60 9.20
CA ILE A 15 18.44 2.51 8.41
C ILE A 15 18.11 2.98 6.98
N ILE A 16 17.53 4.18 6.84
CA ILE A 16 17.04 4.68 5.55
C ILE A 16 18.18 5.22 4.67
N SER A 17 19.13 5.96 5.26
CA SER A 17 20.20 6.64 4.53
C SER A 17 20.98 5.74 3.56
N PRO A 18 21.42 4.51 3.92
CA PRO A 18 22.17 3.65 3.00
C PRO A 18 21.31 3.09 1.84
N LEU A 19 19.98 3.15 1.95
CA LEU A 19 19.06 2.67 0.92
C LEU A 19 18.73 3.74 -0.13
N LEU A 20 19.14 4.99 0.10
CA LEU A 20 18.86 6.06 -0.84
C LEU A 20 19.70 5.91 -2.11
N PRO A 21 19.13 6.20 -3.29
CA PRO A 21 19.86 6.07 -4.54
C PRO A 21 21.01 7.07 -4.55
N ASN A 22 22.23 6.53 -4.72
CA ASN A 22 23.41 7.33 -4.98
C ASN A 22 23.26 7.94 -6.38
N LYS A 23 23.32 9.27 -6.46
CA LYS A 23 23.12 10.00 -7.71
C LYS A 23 24.49 10.46 -8.22
N PRO A 24 25.16 9.69 -9.09
CA PRO A 24 26.51 10.03 -9.55
C PRO A 24 26.54 11.25 -10.46
N ARG A 25 25.40 11.72 -10.97
CA ARG A 25 25.30 12.82 -11.95
C ARG A 25 24.14 13.77 -11.63
N GLY A 26 24.34 15.05 -11.92
CA GLY A 26 23.37 16.15 -11.75
C GLY A 26 23.59 16.96 -10.47
N VAL A 27 22.70 17.93 -10.23
CA VAL A 27 22.79 18.81 -9.05
C VAL A 27 22.70 17.97 -7.76
N PRO A 28 23.67 18.09 -6.83
CA PRO A 28 23.63 17.43 -5.53
C PRO A 28 22.36 17.81 -4.76
N ARG A 29 21.81 16.86 -4.00
CA ARG A 29 20.71 17.17 -3.08
C ARG A 29 21.30 17.91 -1.88
N VAL A 30 20.60 18.96 -1.43
CA VAL A 30 21.04 19.82 -0.33
C VAL A 30 21.30 19.02 0.95
N ASP A 31 20.34 18.19 1.33
CA ASP A 31 20.41 17.24 2.45
C ASP A 31 19.25 16.24 2.28
N ASP A 32 19.57 14.97 2.07
CA ASP A 32 18.57 13.91 1.88
C ASP A 32 17.62 13.79 3.07
N ARG A 33 18.12 13.97 4.30
CA ARG A 33 17.30 13.87 5.52
C ARG A 33 16.29 15.01 5.56
N ARG A 34 16.72 16.23 5.25
CA ARG A 34 15.84 17.40 5.14
C ARG A 34 14.78 17.21 4.06
N VAL A 35 15.14 16.63 2.91
CA VAL A 35 14.19 16.33 1.83
C VAL A 35 13.13 15.33 2.30
N LEU A 36 13.52 14.20 2.89
CA LEU A 36 12.57 13.20 3.38
C LEU A 36 11.68 13.74 4.50
N ASN A 37 12.25 14.51 5.44
CA ASN A 37 11.48 15.18 6.49
C ASN A 37 10.44 16.16 5.90
N GLY A 38 10.80 16.89 4.84
CA GLY A 38 9.88 17.77 4.11
C GLY A 38 8.75 17.02 3.42
N ILE A 39 9.03 15.88 2.80
CA ILE A 39 8.02 15.00 2.19
C ILE A 39 7.06 14.46 3.25
N LEU A 40 7.59 13.95 4.36
CA LEU A 40 6.79 13.42 5.47
C LEU A 40 5.95 14.52 6.14
N TRP A 41 6.50 15.73 6.28
CA TRP A 41 5.76 16.89 6.75
C TRP A 41 4.58 17.21 5.85
N ARG A 42 4.81 17.30 4.52
CA ARG A 42 3.78 17.55 3.51
C ARG A 42 2.64 16.55 3.63
N HIS A 43 2.94 15.24 3.61
CA HIS A 43 1.89 14.23 3.68
C HIS A 43 1.19 14.15 5.04
N ARG A 44 1.83 14.59 6.12
CA ARG A 44 1.23 14.55 7.47
C ARG A 44 0.35 15.77 7.78
N HIS A 45 0.79 16.97 7.41
CA HIS A 45 0.20 18.21 7.89
C HIS A 45 -0.59 18.99 6.84
N ASP A 46 -0.42 18.75 5.54
CA ASP A 46 -0.94 19.72 4.58
C ASP A 46 -2.47 19.85 4.57
N ARG A 47 -2.86 21.08 4.88
CA ARG A 47 -4.05 21.82 4.45
C ARG A 47 -3.68 22.77 3.29
N LEU A 48 -2.79 22.38 2.37
CA LEU A 48 -2.56 23.22 1.19
C LEU A 48 -3.80 23.18 0.31
N ASP A 49 -4.49 24.32 0.24
CA ASP A 49 -5.56 24.69 -0.68
C ASP A 49 -5.08 24.76 -2.16
N LEU A 50 -4.26 23.79 -2.58
CA LEU A 50 -3.96 23.53 -3.98
C LEU A 50 -4.91 22.47 -4.52
N CYS A 51 -6.19 22.61 -4.19
CA CYS A 51 -7.26 21.99 -4.93
C CYS A 51 -7.81 23.03 -5.91
N SER A 52 -7.06 23.30 -6.99
CA SER A 52 -7.72 23.66 -8.24
C SER A 52 -8.52 22.43 -8.69
N ARG A 53 -9.69 22.23 -8.07
CA ARG A 53 -10.73 21.34 -8.58
C ARG A 53 -11.11 21.90 -9.95
N SER A 54 -10.60 21.31 -11.02
CA SER A 54 -11.28 21.46 -12.31
C SER A 54 -12.72 20.96 -12.12
N PRO A 55 -13.74 21.75 -12.48
CA PRO A 55 -15.12 21.32 -12.31
C PRO A 55 -15.36 20.05 -13.12
N ALA A 56 -15.96 19.05 -12.47
CA ALA A 56 -16.40 17.82 -13.11
C ALA A 56 -17.57 18.13 -14.06
N ARG A 57 -17.26 18.62 -15.26
CA ARG A 57 -18.18 18.65 -16.41
C ARG A 57 -17.39 18.34 -17.66
N GLY A 58 -17.62 17.16 -18.23
CA GLY A 58 -17.07 16.75 -19.50
C GLY A 58 -17.51 15.33 -19.84
N HIS A 59 -18.52 15.22 -20.70
CA HIS A 59 -18.89 13.98 -21.38
C HIS A 59 -17.74 13.59 -22.33
N GLY A 60 -16.81 12.76 -21.85
CA GLY A 60 -15.67 12.27 -22.62
C GLY A 60 -15.84 10.81 -22.99
N LYS A 61 -15.70 10.48 -24.28
CA LYS A 61 -15.84 9.13 -24.84
C LYS A 61 -14.96 8.09 -24.12
N LYS A 62 -15.51 6.86 -24.04
CA LYS A 62 -14.91 5.64 -23.49
C LYS A 62 -13.69 5.25 -24.32
N GLY A 63 -12.50 5.70 -23.88
CA GLY A 63 -11.21 5.30 -24.44
C GLY A 63 -10.51 4.33 -23.48
N ASP A 64 -10.14 3.17 -24.01
CA ASP A 64 -9.35 2.13 -23.36
C ASP A 64 -7.87 2.54 -23.41
N GLN A 65 -7.38 3.22 -22.38
CA GLN A 65 -5.95 3.49 -22.21
C GLN A 65 -5.57 3.19 -20.76
N ASP A 66 -4.52 2.38 -20.61
CA ASP A 66 -3.93 1.97 -19.34
C ASP A 66 -3.28 3.19 -18.66
N ASP A 67 -4.04 3.87 -17.79
CA ASP A 67 -3.66 5.10 -17.07
C ASP A 67 -2.62 4.83 -15.93
N GLY A 68 -1.72 3.84 -16.09
CA GLY A 68 -0.55 3.63 -15.21
C GLY A 68 -0.88 3.29 -13.74
N GLY A 69 -2.06 2.72 -13.46
CA GLY A 69 -2.52 2.43 -12.10
C GLY A 69 -3.54 3.43 -11.53
N MET A 70 -4.09 4.33 -12.35
CA MET A 70 -5.34 5.04 -12.08
C MET A 70 -6.53 4.35 -12.75
N GLY A 71 -7.63 4.18 -12.01
CA GLY A 71 -8.87 3.65 -12.56
C GLY A 71 -9.95 4.72 -12.62
N ARG A 72 -10.67 4.83 -13.74
CA ARG A 72 -11.79 5.79 -13.89
C ARG A 72 -13.13 5.17 -13.49
N SER A 73 -13.72 5.65 -12.39
CA SER A 73 -15.05 5.23 -11.92
C SER A 73 -16.10 6.33 -12.16
N ARG A 74 -17.39 6.00 -11.95
CA ARG A 74 -18.49 7.01 -11.99
C ARG A 74 -18.29 8.19 -11.03
N GLY A 75 -17.47 8.02 -9.97
CA GLY A 75 -17.13 9.06 -9.00
C GLY A 75 -15.77 9.75 -9.21
N GLY A 76 -15.03 9.43 -10.29
CA GLY A 76 -13.71 10.00 -10.58
C GLY A 76 -12.56 8.98 -10.58
N LEU A 77 -11.32 9.48 -10.63
CA LEU A 77 -10.07 8.69 -10.67
C LEU A 77 -9.74 8.11 -9.29
N THR A 78 -9.77 6.78 -9.17
CA THR A 78 -9.51 6.06 -7.92
C THR A 78 -8.36 5.06 -8.10
N SER A 79 -7.63 4.78 -7.02
CA SER A 79 -6.63 3.71 -6.98
C SER A 79 -6.77 2.90 -5.70
N LYS A 80 -6.34 1.65 -5.77
CA LYS A 80 -6.32 0.72 -4.64
C LYS A 80 -4.89 0.44 -4.26
N ILE A 81 -4.61 0.53 -2.96
CA ILE A 81 -3.36 0.05 -2.40
C ILE A 81 -3.61 -1.39 -1.95
N HIS A 82 -2.81 -2.30 -2.49
CA HIS A 82 -2.75 -3.68 -2.01
C HIS A 82 -1.48 -3.86 -1.20
N ALA A 83 -1.61 -4.51 -0.04
CA ALA A 83 -0.51 -4.70 0.89
C ALA A 83 -0.47 -6.15 1.36
N LEU A 84 0.72 -6.75 1.36
CA LEU A 84 1.04 -7.91 2.16
C LEU A 84 1.74 -7.43 3.44
N VAL A 85 1.32 -7.95 4.58
CA VAL A 85 1.78 -7.55 5.91
C VAL A 85 2.17 -8.80 6.68
N ASP A 86 3.26 -8.75 7.44
CA ASP A 86 3.72 -9.83 8.30
C ASP A 86 2.89 -9.99 9.58
N ALA A 87 3.28 -10.94 10.44
CA ALA A 87 2.62 -11.23 11.71
C ALA A 87 2.78 -10.11 12.75
N GLU A 88 3.71 -9.18 12.55
CA GLU A 88 3.99 -8.02 13.39
C GLU A 88 3.26 -6.75 12.90
N GLY A 89 2.56 -6.82 11.76
CA GLY A 89 1.85 -5.69 11.18
C GLY A 89 2.75 -4.77 10.34
N ARG A 90 3.88 -5.28 9.85
CA ARG A 90 4.84 -4.54 9.02
C ARG A 90 4.67 -4.89 7.53
N PRO A 91 4.77 -3.89 6.64
CA PRO A 91 4.52 -4.09 5.21
C PRO A 91 5.66 -4.83 4.51
N VAL A 92 5.37 -5.98 3.91
CA VAL A 92 6.32 -6.78 3.12
C VAL A 92 6.29 -6.34 1.65
N THR A 93 5.10 -6.29 1.06
CA THR A 93 4.92 -5.91 -0.36
C THR A 93 3.78 -4.92 -0.50
N LEU A 94 3.98 -3.89 -1.33
CA LEU A 94 2.99 -2.85 -1.62
C LEU A 94 2.84 -2.68 -3.12
N ARG A 95 1.59 -2.78 -3.59
CA ARG A 95 1.22 -2.60 -5.01
C ARG A 95 0.09 -1.59 -5.13
N LEU A 96 0.07 -0.90 -6.27
CA LEU A 96 -0.94 0.11 -6.59
C LEU A 96 -1.62 -0.28 -7.89
N THR A 97 -2.94 -0.26 -7.89
CA THR A 97 -3.75 -0.49 -9.10
C THR A 97 -4.80 0.58 -9.31
N GLY A 98 -5.33 0.63 -10.53
CA GLY A 98 -6.51 1.42 -10.82
C GLY A 98 -7.72 0.85 -10.07
N GLY A 99 -8.60 1.73 -9.57
CA GLY A 99 -9.73 1.29 -8.73
C GLY A 99 -10.74 0.37 -9.41
N GLN A 100 -10.70 0.24 -10.74
CA GLN A 100 -11.54 -0.70 -11.50
C GLN A 100 -11.05 -2.14 -11.39
N ILE A 101 -9.76 -2.34 -11.09
CA ILE A 101 -9.12 -3.65 -11.09
C ILE A 101 -9.64 -4.45 -9.88
N ALA A 102 -10.00 -5.71 -10.13
CA ALA A 102 -10.45 -6.63 -9.11
C ALA A 102 -9.29 -7.03 -8.20
N ASP A 103 -9.54 -7.08 -6.89
CA ASP A 103 -8.48 -7.26 -5.89
C ASP A 103 -7.76 -8.61 -6.03
N CYS A 104 -8.47 -9.63 -6.50
CA CYS A 104 -7.90 -10.96 -6.74
C CYS A 104 -6.82 -11.00 -7.82
N THR A 105 -6.76 -10.01 -8.72
CA THR A 105 -5.78 -9.94 -9.81
C THR A 105 -4.39 -9.65 -9.27
N GLU A 106 -4.29 -8.77 -8.27
CA GLU A 106 -3.00 -8.41 -7.64
C GLU A 106 -2.55 -9.39 -6.58
N ALA A 107 -3.49 -10.17 -6.05
CA ALA A 107 -3.21 -11.18 -5.03
C ALA A 107 -2.15 -12.17 -5.48
N ASP A 108 -2.16 -12.51 -6.78
CA ASP A 108 -1.16 -13.39 -7.37
C ASP A 108 0.24 -12.82 -7.13
N ALA A 109 0.51 -11.59 -7.58
CA ALA A 109 1.82 -10.99 -7.42
C ALA A 109 2.19 -10.64 -5.96
N LEU A 110 1.21 -10.43 -5.07
CA LEU A 110 1.47 -10.20 -3.65
C LEU A 110 1.92 -11.48 -2.94
N THR A 111 1.35 -12.62 -3.32
CA THR A 111 1.66 -13.91 -2.70
C THR A 111 2.99 -14.50 -3.15
N ASP A 112 3.75 -13.79 -4.01
CA ASP A 112 5.07 -14.24 -4.47
C ASP A 112 6.16 -14.24 -3.39
N SER A 113 5.89 -13.63 -2.25
CA SER A 113 6.79 -13.60 -1.10
C SER A 113 6.44 -14.62 -0.01
N LEU A 114 5.39 -15.43 -0.19
CA LEU A 114 5.02 -16.47 0.78
C LEU A 114 6.08 -17.58 0.83
N GLY A 115 6.46 -17.95 2.04
CA GLY A 115 7.32 -19.09 2.37
C GLY A 115 6.54 -20.36 2.75
N GLU A 116 7.29 -21.45 2.91
CA GLU A 116 6.75 -22.73 3.37
C GLU A 116 6.30 -22.64 4.84
N GLY A 117 5.08 -23.11 5.12
CA GLY A 117 4.50 -23.05 6.47
C GLY A 117 3.75 -21.75 6.81
N ASP A 118 3.77 -20.76 5.91
CA ASP A 118 3.06 -19.50 6.12
C ASP A 118 1.53 -19.68 6.17
N ILE A 119 0.85 -18.79 6.89
CA ILE A 119 -0.61 -18.72 6.91
C ILE A 119 -1.06 -17.47 6.16
N LEU A 120 -1.65 -17.66 4.99
CA LEU A 120 -2.21 -16.58 4.18
C LEU A 120 -3.60 -16.19 4.72
N LEU A 121 -3.69 -14.98 5.26
CA LEU A 121 -4.94 -14.34 5.66
C LEU A 121 -5.40 -13.35 4.60
N ALA A 122 -6.61 -13.54 4.07
CA ALA A 122 -7.17 -12.61 3.12
C ALA A 122 -8.69 -12.51 3.25
N ASP A 123 -9.24 -11.40 2.77
CA ASP A 123 -10.68 -11.16 2.75
C ASP A 123 -11.40 -12.11 1.79
N LYS A 124 -12.70 -12.29 2.02
CA LYS A 124 -13.60 -13.04 1.14
C LYS A 124 -13.49 -12.63 -0.34
N GLY A 125 -13.18 -11.36 -0.64
CA GLY A 125 -12.95 -10.89 -2.01
C GLY A 125 -11.80 -11.60 -2.74
N TYR A 126 -10.77 -11.99 -1.99
CA TYR A 126 -9.58 -12.72 -2.44
C TYR A 126 -9.81 -14.25 -2.54
N ASP A 127 -11.00 -14.76 -2.26
CA ASP A 127 -11.28 -16.18 -2.48
C ASP A 127 -11.33 -16.47 -3.99
N SER A 128 -10.31 -17.18 -4.49
CA SER A 128 -10.24 -17.72 -5.85
C SER A 128 -9.50 -19.06 -5.85
N ASN A 129 -9.76 -19.90 -6.87
CA ASN A 129 -9.04 -21.17 -7.02
C ASN A 129 -7.55 -20.93 -7.23
N ALA A 130 -7.19 -19.92 -8.03
CA ALA A 130 -5.80 -19.58 -8.32
C ALA A 130 -5.02 -19.20 -7.05
N ILE A 131 -5.61 -18.36 -6.17
CA ILE A 131 -4.95 -17.93 -4.93
C ILE A 131 -4.74 -19.10 -3.97
N ARG A 132 -5.75 -19.97 -3.83
CA ARG A 132 -5.64 -21.17 -2.97
C ARG A 132 -4.65 -22.18 -3.54
N ALA A 133 -4.66 -22.41 -4.85
CA ALA A 133 -3.71 -23.31 -5.51
C ALA A 133 -2.28 -22.80 -5.38
N LYS A 134 -2.06 -21.48 -5.50
CA LYS A 134 -0.74 -20.86 -5.32
C LYS A 134 -0.25 -20.95 -3.88
N ALA A 135 -1.11 -20.68 -2.90
CA ALA A 135 -0.78 -20.88 -1.49
C ALA A 135 -0.40 -22.35 -1.23
N ALA A 136 -1.19 -23.30 -1.72
CA ALA A 136 -0.90 -24.73 -1.60
C ALA A 136 0.42 -25.13 -2.29
N ALA A 137 0.69 -24.61 -3.49
CA ALA A 137 1.94 -24.87 -4.22
C ALA A 137 3.17 -24.36 -3.46
N ARG A 138 3.01 -23.29 -2.66
CA ARG A 138 4.03 -22.76 -1.75
C ARG A 138 4.01 -23.40 -0.36
N LYS A 139 3.17 -24.42 -0.15
CA LYS A 139 2.95 -25.07 1.15
C LYS A 139 2.54 -24.08 2.26
N ALA A 140 1.80 -23.04 1.87
CA ALA A 140 1.17 -22.08 2.76
C ALA A 140 -0.32 -22.43 2.95
N TRP A 141 -0.82 -22.27 4.16
CA TRP A 141 -2.23 -22.50 4.46
C TRP A 141 -3.06 -21.23 4.17
N ALA A 142 -4.00 -21.33 3.24
CA ALA A 142 -4.92 -20.25 2.89
C ALA A 142 -6.14 -20.20 3.82
N ASN A 143 -6.05 -19.41 4.90
CA ASN A 143 -7.15 -19.15 5.82
C ASN A 143 -8.03 -17.99 5.33
N ILE A 144 -8.79 -18.25 4.26
CA ILE A 144 -9.66 -17.28 3.56
C ILE A 144 -11.12 -17.72 3.72
N PRO A 145 -12.06 -16.83 4.11
CA PRO A 145 -13.47 -17.16 4.12
C PRO A 145 -14.00 -17.48 2.71
N PRO A 146 -14.77 -18.56 2.52
CA PRO A 146 -15.32 -18.91 1.21
C PRO A 146 -16.32 -17.86 0.71
N LYS A 147 -16.36 -17.64 -0.62
CA LYS A 147 -17.43 -16.85 -1.24
C LYS A 147 -18.80 -17.52 -1.07
N ALA A 148 -19.87 -16.71 -1.04
CA ALA A 148 -21.23 -17.20 -0.76
C ALA A 148 -21.76 -18.16 -1.84
N ASN A 149 -21.26 -18.02 -3.07
CA ASN A 149 -21.63 -18.82 -4.23
C ASN A 149 -20.81 -20.11 -4.38
N ARG A 150 -20.06 -20.51 -3.34
CA ARG A 150 -19.10 -21.62 -3.42
C ARG A 150 -19.62 -22.84 -2.69
N THR A 151 -19.68 -23.98 -3.39
CA THR A 151 -20.24 -25.25 -2.89
C THR A 151 -19.24 -26.12 -2.11
N GLY A 152 -18.08 -25.58 -1.71
CA GLY A 152 -17.00 -26.32 -1.06
C GLY A 152 -16.77 -25.92 0.40
N SER A 153 -16.49 -26.90 1.26
CA SER A 153 -15.98 -26.66 2.62
C SER A 153 -14.47 -26.48 2.57
N PHE A 154 -13.97 -25.42 3.22
CA PHE A 154 -12.54 -25.14 3.33
C PHE A 154 -12.14 -25.06 4.80
N SER A 155 -10.92 -25.48 5.12
CA SER A 155 -10.34 -25.30 6.45
C SER A 155 -10.21 -23.81 6.75
N PHE A 156 -11.09 -23.31 7.64
CA PHE A 156 -11.15 -21.90 8.04
C PHE A 156 -11.16 -21.80 9.56
N SER A 157 -10.18 -21.09 10.12
CA SER A 157 -10.15 -20.74 11.53
C SER A 157 -10.53 -19.28 11.72
N ARG A 158 -11.66 -19.07 12.39
CA ARG A 158 -12.12 -17.73 12.80
C ARG A 158 -11.15 -17.06 13.76
N TRP A 159 -10.44 -17.82 14.59
CA TRP A 159 -9.46 -17.27 15.55
C TRP A 159 -8.26 -16.68 14.82
N VAL A 160 -7.67 -17.42 13.88
CA VAL A 160 -6.57 -16.93 13.06
C VAL A 160 -7.02 -15.75 12.19
N TYR A 161 -8.25 -15.80 11.66
CA TYR A 161 -8.81 -14.70 10.86
C TYR A 161 -8.90 -13.36 11.62
N ARG A 162 -8.98 -13.37 12.96
CA ARG A 162 -8.96 -12.13 13.77
C ARG A 162 -7.63 -11.38 13.62
N GLN A 163 -6.54 -12.06 13.28
CA GLN A 163 -5.23 -11.43 13.09
C GLN A 163 -5.18 -10.52 11.86
N ARG A 164 -6.19 -10.57 10.97
CA ARG A 164 -6.38 -9.56 9.90
C ARG A 164 -6.40 -8.11 10.45
N ASN A 165 -6.76 -7.92 11.72
CA ASN A 165 -6.66 -6.62 12.39
C ASN A 165 -5.26 -5.97 12.25
N LEU A 166 -4.19 -6.75 12.11
CA LEU A 166 -2.84 -6.22 11.85
C LEU A 166 -2.77 -5.46 10.52
N VAL A 167 -3.38 -6.01 9.47
CA VAL A 167 -3.51 -5.36 8.15
C VAL A 167 -4.32 -4.06 8.28
N GLU A 168 -5.43 -4.09 9.02
CA GLU A 168 -6.26 -2.90 9.27
C GLU A 168 -5.49 -1.82 10.04
N ARG A 169 -4.74 -2.20 11.08
CA ARG A 169 -3.87 -1.29 11.84
C ARG A 169 -2.79 -0.69 10.94
N PHE A 170 -2.20 -1.47 10.04
CA PHE A 170 -1.24 -0.96 9.06
C PHE A 170 -1.87 0.11 8.15
N PHE A 171 -3.02 -0.17 7.54
CA PHE A 171 -3.73 0.82 6.72
C PHE A 171 -4.15 2.04 7.53
N ASN A 172 -4.55 1.87 8.79
CA ASN A 172 -4.88 2.97 9.69
C ASN A 172 -3.65 3.86 9.96
N LYS A 173 -2.46 3.27 10.19
CA LYS A 173 -1.20 4.03 10.33
C LYS A 173 -0.88 4.84 9.07
N ILE A 174 -1.00 4.25 7.88
CA ILE A 174 -0.78 4.98 6.62
C ILE A 174 -1.78 6.12 6.47
N LYS A 175 -3.06 5.90 6.79
CA LYS A 175 -4.11 6.92 6.68
C LYS A 175 -3.93 8.11 7.62
N GLN A 176 -3.07 8.01 8.64
CA GLN A 176 -2.68 9.19 9.45
C GLN A 176 -1.91 10.23 8.62
N PHE A 177 -1.29 9.81 7.52
CA PHE A 177 -0.70 10.70 6.52
C PHE A 177 -1.80 11.13 5.55
N ARG A 178 -2.44 12.26 5.86
CA ARG A 178 -3.61 12.78 5.15
C ARG A 178 -3.40 12.85 3.65
N GLY A 179 -2.22 13.25 3.19
CA GLY A 179 -1.93 13.36 1.76
C GLY A 179 -1.91 12.02 1.01
N ILE A 180 -1.69 10.91 1.73
CA ILE A 180 -1.88 9.56 1.18
C ILE A 180 -3.37 9.21 1.18
N ALA A 181 -4.06 9.42 2.30
CA ALA A 181 -5.48 9.08 2.43
C ALA A 181 -6.37 9.78 1.38
N THR A 182 -6.08 11.04 1.05
CA THR A 182 -6.83 11.81 0.04
C THR A 182 -6.24 11.69 -1.36
N ARG A 183 -5.09 11.03 -1.52
CA ARG A 183 -4.34 10.90 -2.78
C ARG A 183 -4.14 12.25 -3.50
N TYR A 184 -3.27 13.11 -2.96
CA TYR A 184 -2.92 14.37 -3.63
C TYR A 184 -2.03 14.18 -4.87
N ASP A 185 -1.25 13.11 -4.91
CA ASP A 185 -0.37 12.82 -6.05
C ASP A 185 -1.17 12.37 -7.27
N LYS A 186 -1.09 13.19 -8.32
CA LYS A 186 -1.69 12.88 -9.63
C LYS A 186 -0.98 11.73 -10.33
N ARG A 187 0.32 11.54 -10.09
CA ARG A 187 1.10 10.47 -10.73
C ARG A 187 1.16 9.21 -9.86
N PRO A 188 0.87 8.03 -10.41
CA PRO A 188 0.84 6.79 -9.63
C PRO A 188 2.23 6.40 -9.11
N GLU A 189 3.30 6.70 -9.86
CA GLU A 189 4.68 6.44 -9.39
C GLU A 189 5.02 7.28 -8.15
N ASN A 190 4.68 8.57 -8.16
CA ASN A 190 4.92 9.48 -7.04
C ASN A 190 4.09 9.08 -5.82
N TYR A 191 2.82 8.72 -6.05
CA TYR A 191 1.95 8.23 -4.99
C TYR A 191 2.49 6.94 -4.35
N LEU A 192 2.91 5.97 -5.17
CA LEU A 192 3.49 4.72 -4.69
C LEU A 192 4.81 4.97 -3.94
N ALA A 193 5.65 5.90 -4.41
CA ALA A 193 6.87 6.29 -3.73
C ALA A 193 6.59 6.90 -2.34
N ALA A 194 5.58 7.77 -2.22
CA ALA A 194 5.15 8.33 -0.94
C ALA A 194 4.63 7.25 0.01
N VAL A 195 3.82 6.31 -0.49
CA VAL A 195 3.32 5.16 0.28
C VAL A 195 4.48 4.28 0.76
N LYS A 196 5.45 3.96 -0.11
CA LYS A 196 6.64 3.18 0.24
C LYS A 196 7.50 3.89 1.29
N LEU A 197 7.68 5.21 1.19
CA LEU A 197 8.43 5.98 2.18
C LEU A 197 7.76 5.94 3.55
N VAL A 198 6.44 6.11 3.60
CA VAL A 198 5.67 6.02 4.86
C VAL A 198 5.70 4.60 5.42
N ALA A 199 5.59 3.58 4.56
CA ALA A 199 5.70 2.19 4.94
C ALA A 199 7.08 1.86 5.54
N ALA A 200 8.16 2.31 4.93
CA ALA A 200 9.53 2.16 5.44
C ALA A 200 9.69 2.83 6.82
N ARG A 201 9.07 4.01 7.00
CA ARG A 201 9.05 4.66 8.31
C ARG A 201 8.29 3.84 9.35
N ILE A 202 7.09 3.34 9.03
CA ILE A 202 6.31 2.49 9.94
C ILE A 202 7.11 1.24 10.32
N TRP A 203 7.85 0.67 9.36
CA TRP A 203 8.75 -0.45 9.60
C TRP A 203 9.84 -0.09 10.61
N CYS A 204 10.57 1.00 10.39
CA CYS A 204 11.64 1.46 11.28
C CYS A 204 11.15 1.76 12.71
N GLN A 205 9.89 2.18 12.88
CA GLN A 205 9.28 2.45 14.18
C GLN A 205 8.87 1.18 14.94
N SER A 206 8.88 0.03 14.27
CA SER A 206 8.50 -1.27 14.82
C SER A 206 9.68 -2.21 15.05
N LEU A 207 10.89 -1.75 14.73
CA LEU A 207 12.16 -2.39 15.07
C LEU A 207 12.58 -1.97 16.47
#